data_AF-A0A1Y3AQ09-F1
#
_entry.id   AF-A0A1Y3AQ09-F1
#
_cell.length_a   1.000
_cell.length_b   1.000
_cell.length_c   1.000
_cell.angle_alpha   90.00
_cell.angle_beta   90.00
_cell.angle_gamma   90.00
#
_symmetry.space_group_name_H-M   'P 1'
#
loop_
_entity.id
_entity.type
_entity.pdbx_description
1 polymer ?
#
loop_
_entity_poly.entity_id
_entity_poly.type
_entity_poly.pdbx_seq_one_letter_code
_entity_poly.pdbx_strand_id
1 'polypeptide(L)'
;KTLNNAASEFCCQETIKAINSSIRWCHLRPAPCSHRCHESNDGNNNHIKCSCWDGYHLDDDQKNCIDNDECEHSTHGCNIAYEMCSNTDGGYQCLPKMLTDDGLLQPDIIGKRDECSSGFYFNHTYNQCKGL
;
A
#
# COMPACT_ATOMS: atom_id res chain seq x y z
N LYS A 1 36.85 -23.65 -3.57
CA LYS A 1 35.71 -23.46 -4.51
C LYS A 1 34.75 -24.59 -4.18
N THR A 2 33.61 -24.36 -3.53
CA THR A 2 32.52 -23.50 -3.99
C THR A 2 31.69 -23.03 -2.79
N LEU A 3 31.36 -21.73 -2.75
CA LEU A 3 30.35 -21.13 -1.87
C LEU A 3 29.00 -21.30 -2.57
N ASN A 4 28.05 -22.01 -1.96
CA ASN A 4 26.64 -21.94 -2.35
C ASN A 4 25.83 -21.54 -1.13
N ASN A 5 25.42 -20.27 -1.13
CA ASN A 5 24.42 -19.70 -0.24
C ASN A 5 23.08 -20.44 -0.44
N ALA A 6 22.60 -21.12 0.59
CA ALA A 6 21.20 -21.51 0.73
C ALA A 6 20.71 -21.12 2.13
N ALA A 7 20.81 -19.83 2.43
CA ALA A 7 20.23 -19.24 3.64
C ALA A 7 18.75 -18.89 3.41
N SER A 8 17.95 -19.84 2.92
CA SER A 8 16.50 -19.67 2.73
C SER A 8 15.67 -20.86 3.23
N GLU A 9 16.28 -21.87 3.84
CA GLU A 9 15.59 -23.11 4.21
C GLU A 9 15.58 -23.40 5.71
N PHE A 10 15.70 -22.36 6.54
CA PHE A 10 15.72 -22.50 8.00
C PHE A 10 14.83 -21.47 8.71
N CYS A 11 13.57 -21.38 8.29
CA CYS A 11 12.56 -20.85 9.21
C CYS A 11 11.27 -21.69 9.12
N CYS A 12 11.01 -22.39 10.23
CA CYS A 12 9.79 -23.14 10.58
C CYS A 12 9.70 -24.61 10.09
N GLN A 13 10.68 -25.44 10.45
CA GLN A 13 10.46 -26.89 10.60
C GLN A 13 9.58 -27.17 11.84
N GLU A 14 8.27 -26.91 11.74
CA GLU A 14 7.30 -27.48 12.69
C GLU A 14 6.45 -28.51 11.95
N THR A 15 7.10 -29.52 11.38
CA THR A 15 6.42 -30.70 10.87
C THR A 15 6.19 -31.69 12.02
N ILE A 16 4.92 -32.10 12.18
CA ILE A 16 4.40 -33.12 13.11
C ILE A 16 4.17 -32.64 14.55
N LYS A 17 3.01 -32.03 14.82
CA LYS A 17 2.21 -32.28 16.04
C LYS A 17 0.81 -31.66 15.95
N ALA A 18 -0.13 -32.41 15.38
CA ALA A 18 -1.54 -32.24 15.73
C ALA A 18 -2.32 -33.53 15.52
N ILE A 19 -2.14 -34.46 16.46
CA ILE A 19 -3.12 -35.54 16.72
C ILE A 19 -4.17 -35.05 17.75
N ASN A 20 -4.15 -33.78 18.19
CA ASN A 20 -5.12 -33.26 19.16
C ASN A 20 -5.45 -31.78 18.92
N SER A 21 -6.66 -31.40 19.35
CA SER A 21 -7.49 -30.22 19.04
C SER A 21 -6.94 -28.82 19.42
N SER A 22 -5.64 -28.57 19.27
CA SER A 22 -4.99 -27.31 19.70
C SER A 22 -4.20 -26.60 18.58
N ILE A 23 -4.49 -26.90 17.31
CA ILE A 23 -3.94 -26.11 16.19
C ILE A 23 -4.45 -24.69 16.33
N ARG A 24 -3.56 -23.69 16.40
CA ARG A 24 -3.96 -22.28 16.33
C ARG A 24 -3.78 -21.79 14.89
N TRP A 25 -4.88 -21.71 14.15
CA TRP A 25 -4.86 -21.53 12.71
C TRP A 25 -4.33 -20.16 12.28
N CYS A 26 -4.63 -19.11 13.05
CA CYS A 26 -4.11 -17.76 12.76
C CYS A 26 -2.61 -17.59 13.00
N HIS A 27 -1.97 -18.55 13.69
CA HIS A 27 -0.53 -18.53 13.97
C HIS A 27 0.29 -19.39 13.00
N LEU A 28 -0.35 -19.99 11.99
CA LEU A 28 0.33 -20.79 10.97
C LEU A 28 1.27 -19.91 10.13
N ARG A 29 2.32 -20.56 9.59
CA ARG A 29 3.25 -19.94 8.64
C ARG A 29 3.30 -20.77 7.34
N PRO A 30 3.15 -20.14 6.16
CA PRO A 30 2.86 -18.72 5.95
C PRO A 30 1.50 -18.31 6.57
N ALA A 31 1.39 -17.01 6.91
CA ALA A 31 0.18 -16.49 7.53
C ALA A 31 -1.03 -16.74 6.61
N PRO A 32 -2.19 -17.15 7.16
CA PRO A 32 -3.34 -17.55 6.33
C PRO A 32 -4.11 -16.36 5.72
N CYS A 33 -3.93 -15.16 6.27
CA CYS A 33 -4.57 -13.91 5.84
C CYS A 33 -3.49 -12.84 5.67
N SER A 34 -3.70 -11.87 4.78
CA SER A 34 -2.79 -10.73 4.59
C SER A 34 -2.84 -9.75 5.77
N HIS A 35 -4.05 -9.45 6.29
CA HIS A 35 -4.26 -8.54 7.41
C HIS A 35 -4.73 -9.29 8.68
N ARG A 36 -6.03 -9.26 8.99
CA ARG A 36 -6.57 -9.81 10.25
C ARG A 36 -7.09 -11.21 10.03
N CYS A 37 -6.80 -12.09 11.00
CA CYS A 37 -7.28 -13.46 11.04
C CYS A 37 -8.15 -13.67 12.27
N HIS A 38 -9.31 -14.29 12.07
CA HIS A 38 -10.25 -14.65 13.10
C HIS A 38 -10.49 -16.15 13.07
N GLU A 39 -10.43 -16.79 14.24
CA GLU A 39 -10.86 -18.17 14.40
C GLU A 39 -12.38 -18.19 14.59
N SER A 40 -13.09 -18.91 13.74
CA SER A 40 -14.53 -19.04 13.81
C SER A 40 -14.92 -20.50 13.99
N ASN A 41 -15.82 -20.75 14.94
CA ASN A 41 -16.38 -22.07 15.20
C ASN A 41 -17.81 -22.10 14.68
N ASP A 42 -18.00 -22.62 13.47
CA ASP A 42 -19.34 -22.84 12.90
C ASP A 42 -19.79 -24.27 13.19
N GLY A 43 -20.30 -24.47 14.41
CA GLY A 43 -21.09 -25.62 14.82
C GLY A 43 -20.37 -26.97 14.96
N ASN A 44 -19.39 -27.30 14.12
CA ASN A 44 -18.63 -28.56 14.14
C ASN A 44 -17.23 -28.47 13.48
N ASN A 45 -16.89 -27.37 12.81
CA ASN A 45 -15.57 -27.17 12.20
C ASN A 45 -15.01 -25.82 12.60
N ASN A 46 -13.74 -25.80 13.01
CA ASN A 46 -13.01 -24.55 13.14
C ASN A 46 -12.56 -24.10 11.75
N HIS A 47 -12.95 -22.89 11.35
CA HIS A 47 -12.53 -22.27 10.10
C HIS A 47 -11.85 -20.92 10.34
N ILE A 48 -11.07 -20.50 9.35
CA ILE A 48 -10.39 -19.21 9.34
C ILE A 48 -11.29 -18.21 8.63
N LYS A 49 -11.51 -17.06 9.24
CA LYS A 49 -12.15 -15.91 8.61
C LYS A 49 -11.16 -14.75 8.57
N CYS A 50 -10.85 -14.25 7.38
CA CYS A 50 -9.99 -13.09 7.23
C CYS A 50 -10.81 -11.79 7.24
N SER A 51 -10.20 -10.69 7.69
CA SER A 51 -10.74 -9.35 7.48
C SER A 51 -9.62 -8.33 7.26
N CYS A 52 -9.95 -7.24 6.59
CA CYS A 52 -8.99 -6.22 6.20
C CYS A 52 -9.04 -5.02 7.14
N TRP A 53 -7.91 -4.32 7.32
CA TRP A 53 -7.87 -3.01 7.97
C TRP A 53 -8.74 -1.98 7.24
N ASP A 54 -9.02 -0.87 7.92
CA ASP A 54 -9.77 0.22 7.30
C ASP A 54 -8.96 0.78 6.12
N GLY A 55 -9.64 1.16 5.04
CA GLY A 55 -8.99 1.51 3.77
C GLY A 55 -8.75 0.33 2.82
N TYR A 56 -9.16 -0.89 3.19
CA TYR A 56 -9.00 -2.08 2.33
C TYR A 56 -10.29 -2.91 2.26
N HIS A 57 -10.42 -3.72 1.20
CA HIS A 57 -11.46 -4.74 1.06
C HIS A 57 -10.87 -6.13 0.90
N LEU A 58 -11.66 -7.15 1.26
CA LEU A 58 -11.26 -8.55 1.13
C LEU A 58 -11.41 -8.98 -0.33
N ASP A 59 -10.34 -9.56 -0.87
CA ASP A 59 -10.32 -10.11 -2.22
C ASP A 59 -11.22 -11.35 -2.34
N ASP A 60 -11.51 -11.76 -3.58
CA ASP A 60 -12.34 -12.93 -3.90
C ASP A 60 -11.76 -14.22 -3.32
N ASP A 61 -10.46 -14.29 -3.09
CA ASP A 61 -9.78 -15.42 -2.47
C ASP A 61 -10.02 -15.57 -0.95
N GLN A 62 -10.72 -14.59 -0.36
CA GLN A 62 -11.08 -14.50 1.06
C GLN A 62 -9.88 -14.44 2.02
N LYS A 63 -8.68 -14.09 1.53
CA LYS A 63 -7.44 -14.08 2.29
C LYS A 63 -6.63 -12.82 2.12
N ASN A 64 -6.60 -12.28 0.91
CA ASN A 64 -5.86 -11.09 0.56
C ASN A 64 -6.72 -9.84 0.75
N CYS A 65 -6.05 -8.73 1.02
CA CYS A 65 -6.68 -7.44 1.23
C CYS A 65 -6.14 -6.50 0.18
N ILE A 66 -7.07 -5.90 -0.57
CA ILE A 66 -6.78 -4.98 -1.64
C ILE A 66 -7.11 -3.58 -1.14
N ASP A 67 -6.22 -2.64 -1.41
CA ASP A 67 -6.41 -1.24 -1.09
C ASP A 67 -7.68 -0.69 -1.78
N ASN A 68 -8.43 0.13 -1.07
CA ASN A 68 -9.59 0.80 -1.64
C ASN A 68 -9.11 2.07 -2.33
N ASP A 69 -9.06 2.08 -3.67
CA ASP A 69 -8.72 3.31 -4.38
C ASP A 69 -9.91 4.28 -4.36
N GLU A 70 -9.94 5.18 -3.37
CA GLU A 70 -10.99 6.18 -3.25
C GLU A 70 -10.90 7.27 -4.34
N CYS A 71 -9.74 7.39 -5.01
CA CYS A 71 -9.55 8.27 -6.15
C CYS A 71 -10.24 7.72 -7.41
N GLU A 72 -10.08 6.42 -7.68
CA GLU A 72 -10.76 5.73 -8.80
C GLU A 72 -12.27 5.73 -8.61
N HIS A 73 -12.74 5.48 -7.39
CA HIS A 73 -14.17 5.41 -7.08
C HIS A 73 -14.82 6.78 -6.80
N SER A 74 -14.06 7.88 -6.82
CA SER A 74 -14.54 9.22 -6.50
C SER A 74 -15.26 9.30 -5.13
N THR A 75 -14.82 8.49 -4.16
CA THR A 75 -15.34 8.47 -2.78
C THR A 75 -14.51 9.31 -1.83
N HIS A 76 -13.45 9.97 -2.33
CA HIS A 76 -12.58 10.85 -1.58
C HIS A 76 -13.26 12.18 -1.18
N GLY A 77 -12.73 12.82 -0.14
CA GLY A 77 -13.19 14.12 0.38
C GLY A 77 -12.49 15.35 -0.19
N CYS A 78 -11.58 15.20 -1.16
CA CYS A 78 -10.81 16.32 -1.71
C CYS A 78 -11.67 17.39 -2.37
N ASN A 79 -11.28 18.65 -2.20
CA ASN A 79 -11.93 19.75 -2.87
C ASN A 79 -11.61 19.76 -4.37
N ILE A 80 -12.60 19.44 -5.20
CA ILE A 80 -12.44 19.35 -6.65
C ILE A 80 -11.94 20.66 -7.32
N ALA A 81 -12.09 21.82 -6.68
CA ALA A 81 -11.68 23.10 -7.27
C ALA A 81 -10.16 23.35 -7.11
N TYR A 82 -9.58 22.98 -5.96
CA TYR A 82 -8.19 23.32 -5.63
C TYR A 82 -7.35 22.15 -5.11
N GLU A 83 -7.87 20.92 -5.08
CA GLU A 83 -7.14 19.71 -4.65
C GLU A 83 -7.31 18.54 -5.63
N MET A 84 -6.24 17.78 -5.83
CA MET A 84 -6.23 16.52 -6.57
C MET A 84 -6.11 15.35 -5.62
N CYS A 85 -6.86 14.27 -5.88
CA CYS A 85 -6.75 13.03 -5.14
C CYS A 85 -5.49 12.27 -5.57
N SER A 86 -4.74 11.76 -4.59
CA SER A 86 -3.63 10.82 -4.79
C SER A 86 -3.88 9.60 -3.90
N ASN A 87 -4.06 8.43 -4.53
CA ASN A 87 -4.27 7.18 -3.79
C ASN A 87 -2.98 6.78 -3.05
N THR A 88 -3.12 6.20 -1.87
CA THR A 88 -2.02 5.74 -1.01
C THR A 88 -2.38 4.41 -0.36
N ASP A 89 -1.40 3.64 0.10
CA ASP A 89 -1.68 2.39 0.79
C ASP A 89 -2.50 2.63 2.08
N GLY A 90 -3.76 2.18 2.07
CA GLY A 90 -4.72 2.30 3.16
C GLY A 90 -5.55 3.58 3.17
N GLY A 91 -5.55 4.37 2.09
CA GLY A 91 -6.42 5.55 1.95
C GLY A 91 -5.91 6.55 0.92
N TYR A 92 -6.20 7.85 1.07
CA TYR A 92 -5.84 8.86 0.08
C TYR A 92 -5.31 10.15 0.69
N GLN A 93 -4.63 10.94 -0.15
CA GLN A 93 -4.21 12.30 0.15
C GLN A 93 -4.81 13.30 -0.84
N CYS A 94 -5.16 14.48 -0.33
CA CYS A 94 -5.58 15.61 -1.14
C CYS A 94 -4.40 16.56 -1.31
N LEU A 95 -3.88 16.64 -2.54
CA LEU A 95 -2.75 17.48 -2.87
C LEU A 95 -3.24 18.78 -3.50
N PRO A 96 -2.75 19.96 -3.09
CA PRO A 96 -3.12 21.22 -3.71
C PRO A 96 -2.84 21.20 -5.22
N LYS A 97 -3.80 21.67 -6.00
CA LYS A 97 -3.60 21.94 -7.43
C LYS A 97 -2.83 23.25 -7.55
N MET A 98 -1.67 23.20 -8.20
CA MET A 98 -0.92 24.39 -8.58
C MET A 98 -1.10 24.61 -10.08
N LEU A 99 -1.32 25.85 -10.49
CA LEU A 99 -1.22 26.23 -11.90
C LEU A 99 0.27 26.17 -12.28
N THR A 100 0.64 25.23 -13.15
CA THR A 100 1.96 25.27 -13.79
C THR A 100 2.03 26.48 -14.74
N ASP A 101 3.24 26.89 -15.15
CA ASP A 101 3.43 27.97 -16.13
C ASP A 101 2.73 27.68 -17.47
N ASP A 102 2.44 26.40 -17.75
CA ASP A 102 1.65 25.93 -18.89
C ASP A 102 0.12 25.97 -18.66
N GLY A 103 -0.33 26.49 -17.52
CA GLY A 103 -1.74 26.59 -17.14
C GLY A 103 -2.41 25.27 -16.75
N LEU A 104 -1.63 24.21 -16.50
CA LEU A 104 -2.15 22.90 -16.12
C LEU A 104 -2.18 22.75 -14.60
N LEU A 105 -3.25 22.16 -14.07
CA LEU A 105 -3.36 21.80 -12.66
C LEU A 105 -2.67 20.44 -12.47
N GLN A 106 -1.46 20.42 -11.92
CA GLN A 106 -0.72 19.18 -11.64
C GLN A 106 -0.54 18.96 -10.13
N PRO A 107 -0.52 17.70 -9.65
CA PRO A 107 -0.15 17.39 -8.27
C PRO A 107 1.35 17.61 -8.08
N ASP A 108 1.76 18.09 -6.91
CA ASP A 108 3.18 18.04 -6.52
C ASP A 108 3.57 16.57 -6.33
N ILE A 109 4.18 15.94 -7.33
CA ILE A 109 5.00 14.76 -7.05
C ILE A 109 6.21 15.31 -6.32
N ILE A 110 6.20 15.22 -4.99
CA ILE A 110 7.31 15.59 -4.09
C ILE A 110 8.57 14.91 -4.62
N GLY A 111 9.33 15.66 -5.42
CA GLY A 111 10.19 15.04 -6.42
C GLY A 111 10.62 16.01 -7.51
N LYS A 112 11.29 17.09 -7.09
CA LYS A 112 12.15 18.01 -7.87
C LYS A 112 11.48 19.20 -8.55
N ARG A 113 10.88 20.08 -7.74
CA ARG A 113 10.51 21.45 -8.18
C ARG A 113 11.70 22.34 -8.54
N ASP A 114 12.89 22.06 -8.00
CA ASP A 114 14.07 22.93 -8.12
C ASP A 114 15.13 22.40 -9.11
N GLU A 115 14.84 21.33 -9.86
CA GLU A 115 15.82 20.73 -10.78
C GLU A 115 15.59 21.20 -12.22
N CYS A 116 16.48 22.08 -12.69
CA CYS A 116 16.45 22.62 -14.05
C CYS A 116 17.32 21.80 -15.01
N SER A 117 16.97 21.82 -16.30
CA SER A 117 17.83 21.27 -17.36
C SER A 117 19.22 21.92 -17.36
N SER A 118 20.24 21.21 -17.87
CA SER A 118 21.61 21.73 -17.94
C SER A 118 21.66 23.08 -18.67
N GLY A 119 22.29 24.08 -18.05
CA GLY A 119 22.36 25.45 -18.57
C GLY A 119 21.37 26.43 -17.94
N PHE A 120 20.55 25.98 -16.99
CA PHE A 120 19.57 26.80 -16.27
C PHE A 120 19.78 26.68 -14.76
N TYR A 121 19.40 27.72 -14.01
CA TYR A 121 19.35 27.72 -12.55
C TYR A 121 17.93 28.02 -12.06
N PHE A 122 17.52 27.41 -10.94
CA PHE A 122 16.20 27.65 -10.38
C PHE A 122 16.18 28.97 -9.62
N ASN A 123 15.26 29.87 -9.99
CA ASN A 123 15.07 31.14 -9.32
C ASN A 123 13.91 31.04 -8.32
N HIS A 124 14.22 30.98 -7.03
CA HIS A 124 13.22 30.89 -5.96
C HIS A 124 12.35 32.15 -5.78
N THR A 125 12.75 33.29 -6.35
CA THR A 125 11.92 34.52 -6.34
C THR A 125 10.77 34.43 -7.33
N TYR A 126 10.98 33.74 -8.46
CA TYR A 126 9.98 33.60 -9.52
C TYR A 126 9.46 32.18 -9.70
N ASN A 127 10.00 31.20 -8.95
CA ASN A 127 9.71 29.77 -9.06
C ASN A 127 9.89 29.21 -10.49
N GLN A 128 10.93 29.66 -11.19
CA GLN A 128 11.17 29.35 -12.60
C GLN A 128 12.64 29.07 -12.88
N CYS A 129 12.91 28.18 -13.83
CA CYS A 129 14.25 27.95 -14.37
C CYS A 129 14.65 29.11 -15.28
N LYS A 130 15.73 29.82 -14.91
CA LYS A 130 16.30 30.89 -15.71
C LYS A 130 17.61 30.45 -16.34
N GLY A 131 17.82 30.80 -17.60
CA GLY A 131 19.10 30.54 -18.27
C GLY A 131 20.26 31.23 -17.55
N LEU A 132 21.40 30.56 -17.49
CA LEU A 132 22.67 31.14 -17.05
C LEU A 132 23.11 32.29 -17.97
#